data_AF-A0A956ECW1-F1
#
_entry.id   AF-A0A956ECW1-F1
#
_cell.length_a   1.000
_cell.length_b   1.000
_cell.length_c   1.000
_cell.angle_alpha   90.00
_cell.angle_beta   90.00
_cell.angle_gamma   90.00
#
_symmetry.space_group_name_H-M   'P 1'
#
loop_
_entity.id
_entity.type
_entity.pdbx_description
1 polymer ?
#
loop_
_entity_poly.entity_id
_entity_poly.type
_entity_poly.pdbx_seq_one_letter_code
_entity_poly.pdbx_strand_id
1 'polypeptide(L)'
;HGRVVYFIARATEHTGEEPWEQAKYKKLLTRSDRHPYISVHVANETFYNEDAARGADELLMTEGVTDCISALQVGVPCISPVTVRFRKQDHRKLVALTEKCSKVIVCNDTEANGAGQAGAIETAQALHAAGRDVRIAVIPRPEGKEKIDVNELVATEGAEGLRAVLRRARRLPEFLIERIPDDISKADLGEQLKPVIELIRGAEPLVREAFADLLRERFKLKAATIKALLRAGTSPAVHDPEHEDSPDPRKGEVFEDTDHYYVLDRRGDPVVISSFQIEPTRRIVVEDGEIIDANVTSDRGRVYSSIRFPRDAWHGKRNLLRVLGSVDLQWTGSDENVQGVLRLVASREVPSLNGATNLGYLETKAGPRWVTPDGVLAPEGELVEDDIVYVPSGASLHDRTRYRPPKDPATEAAAAAVVLPALLDLNTPDVVLPVLGWFFAAPLKPRIAKLLGHFPILVVWGTQGSGKSTIVMEVFWPLFGIVSAEPFSATETEFALLKLLSSTNSVPVFIDEYKPHDMPRHRRNTLHRYMRRLYTGEVEERG
;
A
#
# COMPACT_ATOMS: atom_id res chain seq x y z
N HIS A 1 -5.56 -16.49 23.09
CA HIS A 1 -6.16 -16.51 24.45
C HIS A 1 -7.36 -17.46 24.52
N GLY A 2 -7.41 -18.53 23.72
CA GLY A 2 -8.49 -19.53 23.73
C GLY A 2 -9.87 -18.99 23.36
N ARG A 3 -9.96 -17.76 22.85
CA ARG A 3 -11.23 -17.16 22.41
C ARG A 3 -11.51 -17.66 21.00
N VAL A 4 -12.73 -18.14 20.79
CA VAL A 4 -13.20 -18.49 19.46
C VAL A 4 -13.39 -17.20 18.65
N VAL A 5 -12.69 -17.10 17.53
CA VAL A 5 -12.67 -15.92 16.65
C VAL A 5 -13.14 -16.20 15.23
N TYR A 6 -13.14 -17.47 14.82
CA TYR A 6 -13.47 -17.87 13.46
C TYR A 6 -13.83 -19.36 13.41
N PHE A 7 -14.61 -19.76 12.41
CA PHE A 7 -15.00 -21.16 12.19
C PHE A 7 -14.72 -21.59 10.75
N ILE A 8 -14.39 -22.88 10.64
CA ILE A 8 -14.24 -23.60 9.38
C ILE A 8 -14.98 -24.92 9.55
N ALA A 9 -15.88 -25.23 8.62
CA ALA A 9 -16.64 -26.47 8.62
C ALA A 9 -16.13 -27.40 7.53
N ARG A 10 -16.22 -28.71 7.77
CA ARG A 10 -15.97 -29.77 6.78
C ARG A 10 -17.31 -30.34 6.33
N ALA A 11 -17.50 -30.54 5.03
CA ALA A 11 -18.68 -31.19 4.50
C ALA A 11 -18.79 -32.65 5.01
N THR A 12 -20.01 -33.10 5.27
CA THR A 12 -20.34 -34.44 5.78
C THR A 12 -21.44 -35.07 4.91
N GLU A 13 -21.82 -36.32 5.18
CA GLU A 13 -22.97 -36.95 4.53
C GLU A 13 -24.32 -36.25 4.79
N HIS A 14 -24.37 -35.35 5.78
CA HIS A 14 -25.54 -34.53 6.09
C HIS A 14 -25.48 -33.12 5.47
N THR A 15 -24.42 -32.78 4.75
CA THR A 15 -24.31 -31.50 4.03
C THR A 15 -25.23 -31.52 2.82
N GLY A 16 -26.04 -30.47 2.63
CA GLY A 16 -26.98 -30.39 1.52
C GLY A 16 -26.29 -30.30 0.14
N GLU A 17 -27.07 -30.58 -0.91
CA GLU A 17 -26.56 -30.64 -2.29
C GLU A 17 -26.53 -29.26 -2.99
N GLU A 18 -26.80 -28.18 -2.27
CA GLU A 18 -26.90 -26.86 -2.86
C GLU A 18 -25.56 -26.40 -3.47
N PRO A 19 -25.56 -25.60 -4.55
CA PRO A 19 -24.33 -25.21 -5.23
C PRO A 19 -23.28 -24.53 -4.34
N TRP A 20 -23.71 -23.87 -3.25
CA TRP A 20 -22.83 -23.19 -2.28
C TRP A 20 -22.37 -24.08 -1.11
N GLU A 21 -22.77 -25.36 -1.07
CA GLU A 21 -22.31 -26.36 -0.10
C GLU A 21 -21.34 -27.40 -0.72
N GLN A 22 -21.06 -27.30 -2.02
CA GLN A 22 -20.20 -28.25 -2.76
C GLN A 22 -18.72 -28.23 -2.35
N ALA A 23 -18.27 -27.25 -1.56
CA ALA A 23 -16.88 -27.17 -1.12
C ALA A 23 -16.59 -28.15 0.03
N LYS A 24 -15.50 -28.92 -0.09
CA LYS A 24 -15.02 -29.84 0.97
C LYS A 24 -14.85 -29.15 2.33
N TYR A 25 -14.36 -27.92 2.31
CA TYR A 25 -14.25 -27.05 3.49
C TYR A 25 -14.92 -25.72 3.22
N LYS A 26 -15.69 -25.23 4.21
CA LYS A 26 -16.39 -23.96 4.15
C LYS A 26 -15.91 -23.05 5.27
N LYS A 27 -15.38 -21.89 4.89
CA LYS A 27 -14.95 -20.84 5.83
C LYS A 27 -16.13 -19.91 6.08
N LEU A 28 -16.21 -19.31 7.29
CA LEU A 28 -17.19 -18.25 7.51
C LEU A 28 -16.99 -17.11 6.52
N LEU A 29 -18.08 -16.56 6.01
CA LEU A 29 -18.03 -15.31 5.28
C LEU A 29 -17.40 -14.24 6.17
N THR A 30 -16.46 -13.48 5.61
CA THR A 30 -15.87 -12.31 6.26
C THR A 30 -16.59 -11.08 5.76
N ARG A 31 -16.58 -10.01 6.57
CA ARG A 31 -17.16 -8.74 6.16
C ARG A 31 -16.43 -8.21 4.92
N SER A 32 -17.20 -7.81 3.93
CA SER A 32 -16.75 -7.17 2.71
C SER A 32 -17.87 -6.28 2.16
N ASP A 33 -17.61 -5.51 1.11
CA ASP A 33 -18.59 -4.62 0.49
C ASP A 33 -19.80 -5.41 -0.05
N ARG A 34 -19.58 -6.67 -0.44
CA ARG A 34 -20.63 -7.62 -0.85
C ARG A 34 -21.39 -8.25 0.32
N HIS A 35 -20.81 -8.26 1.52
CA HIS A 35 -21.36 -8.87 2.72
C HIS A 35 -21.27 -7.94 3.95
N PRO A 36 -21.86 -6.72 3.88
CA PRO A 36 -21.71 -5.71 4.94
C PRO A 36 -22.45 -6.09 6.23
N TYR A 37 -23.40 -7.02 6.15
CA TYR A 37 -24.16 -7.56 7.27
C TYR A 37 -23.35 -8.52 8.15
N ILE A 38 -22.19 -8.97 7.70
CA ILE A 38 -21.28 -9.79 8.50
C ILE A 38 -20.57 -8.91 9.53
N SER A 39 -20.50 -9.39 10.77
CA SER A 39 -19.82 -8.70 11.87
C SER A 39 -18.34 -8.46 11.53
N VAL A 40 -17.83 -7.26 11.85
CA VAL A 40 -16.40 -6.91 11.73
C VAL A 40 -15.49 -7.85 12.51
N HIS A 41 -16.03 -8.56 13.51
CA HIS A 41 -15.27 -9.50 14.32
C HIS A 41 -15.08 -10.87 13.65
N VAL A 42 -15.81 -11.16 12.56
CA VAL A 42 -15.60 -12.39 11.76
C VAL A 42 -14.54 -12.10 10.71
N ALA A 43 -13.28 -12.22 11.12
CA ALA A 43 -12.11 -11.91 10.29
C ALA A 43 -11.21 -13.14 10.11
N ASN A 44 -10.76 -13.36 8.87
CA ASN A 44 -9.81 -14.44 8.54
C ASN A 44 -8.37 -13.94 8.73
N GLU A 45 -8.03 -13.53 9.95
CA GLU A 45 -6.75 -12.94 10.34
C GLU A 45 -5.94 -13.83 11.30
N THR A 46 -6.50 -14.98 11.67
CA THR A 46 -5.89 -15.94 12.60
C THR A 46 -5.55 -17.26 11.92
N PHE A 47 -4.39 -17.81 12.26
CA PHE A 47 -4.03 -19.18 11.96
C PHE A 47 -4.82 -20.12 12.86
N TYR A 48 -5.08 -21.32 12.34
CA TYR A 48 -5.69 -22.35 13.15
C TYR A 48 -4.73 -22.77 14.26
N ASN A 49 -5.24 -22.77 15.49
CA ASN A 49 -4.55 -23.23 16.70
C ASN A 49 -3.31 -22.42 17.13
N GLU A 50 -3.27 -21.10 16.90
CA GLU A 50 -2.17 -20.21 17.33
C GLU A 50 -1.75 -20.38 18.80
N ASP A 51 -2.70 -20.72 19.68
CA ASP A 51 -2.40 -20.90 21.10
C ASP A 51 -1.42 -22.07 21.36
N ALA A 52 -1.28 -23.04 20.45
CA ALA A 52 -0.29 -24.11 20.57
C ALA A 52 1.16 -23.63 20.42
N ALA A 53 1.41 -22.46 19.84
CA ALA A 53 2.74 -21.86 19.84
C ALA A 53 3.15 -21.36 21.24
N ARG A 54 2.18 -21.10 22.14
CA ARG A 54 2.46 -20.57 23.48
C ARG A 54 3.06 -21.67 24.36
N GLY A 55 4.37 -21.58 24.60
CA GLY A 55 5.09 -22.50 25.48
C GLY A 55 5.56 -23.78 24.78
N ALA A 56 5.36 -23.90 23.46
CA ALA A 56 5.96 -24.95 22.67
C ALA A 56 7.41 -24.61 22.34
N ASP A 57 8.32 -25.50 22.72
CA ASP A 57 9.73 -25.42 22.33
C ASP A 57 9.91 -25.76 20.85
N GLU A 58 9.20 -26.80 20.38
CA GLU A 58 9.12 -27.22 18.99
C GLU A 58 7.68 -27.02 18.46
N LEU A 59 7.54 -26.34 17.31
CA LEU A 59 6.24 -26.05 16.69
C LEU A 59 6.17 -26.61 15.27
N LEU A 60 5.15 -27.41 14.99
CA LEU A 60 4.82 -27.90 13.66
C LEU A 60 3.92 -26.91 12.90
N MET A 61 4.15 -26.77 11.60
CA MET A 61 3.29 -26.02 10.67
C MET A 61 2.86 -26.95 9.54
N THR A 62 1.55 -27.06 9.33
CA THR A 62 0.94 -27.86 8.26
C THR A 62 0.06 -27.00 7.37
N GLU A 63 -0.23 -27.48 6.16
CA GLU A 63 -1.10 -26.81 5.20
C GLU A 63 -2.55 -26.72 5.71
N GLY A 64 -3.13 -27.87 6.06
CA GLY A 64 -4.54 -28.03 6.36
C GLY A 64 -4.89 -28.05 7.85
N VAL A 65 -6.18 -27.82 8.13
CA VAL A 65 -6.74 -27.92 9.49
C VAL A 65 -6.76 -29.35 10.02
N THR A 66 -7.03 -30.34 9.16
CA THR A 66 -7.06 -31.76 9.54
C THR A 66 -5.70 -32.31 9.92
N ASP A 67 -4.66 -31.86 9.22
CA ASP A 67 -3.26 -32.17 9.53
C ASP A 67 -2.87 -31.63 10.91
N CYS A 68 -3.24 -30.38 11.16
CA CYS A 68 -3.02 -29.73 12.44
C CYS A 68 -3.75 -30.47 13.57
N ILE A 69 -5.03 -30.80 13.38
CA ILE A 69 -5.81 -31.59 14.36
C ILE A 69 -5.15 -32.94 14.63
N SER A 70 -4.73 -33.65 13.58
CA SER A 70 -4.11 -34.98 13.72
C SER A 70 -2.78 -34.92 14.46
N ALA A 71 -1.95 -33.92 14.16
CA ALA A 71 -0.71 -33.67 14.90
C ALA A 71 -0.99 -33.40 16.40
N LEU A 72 -2.01 -32.59 16.70
CA LEU A 72 -2.41 -32.31 18.09
C LEU A 72 -2.91 -33.55 18.82
N GLN A 73 -3.67 -34.42 18.14
CA GLN A 73 -4.17 -35.68 18.72
C GLN A 73 -3.03 -36.59 19.20
N VAL A 74 -1.87 -36.53 18.55
CA VAL A 74 -0.66 -37.27 18.95
C VAL A 74 0.32 -36.47 19.80
N GLY A 75 -0.11 -35.31 20.29
CA GLY A 75 0.64 -34.47 21.23
C GLY A 75 1.74 -33.63 20.60
N VAL A 76 1.65 -33.32 19.30
CA VAL A 76 2.59 -32.41 18.61
C VAL A 76 1.93 -31.03 18.50
N PRO A 77 2.50 -29.97 19.13
CA PRO A 77 2.02 -28.61 18.96
C PRO A 77 2.07 -28.20 17.48
N CYS A 78 0.94 -27.78 16.94
CA CYS A 78 0.81 -27.51 15.51
C CYS A 78 -0.05 -26.27 15.25
N ILE A 79 0.29 -25.51 14.20
CA ILE A 79 -0.54 -24.46 13.63
C ILE A 79 -0.75 -24.68 12.12
N SER A 80 -1.78 -24.05 11.56
CA SER A 80 -2.04 -24.10 10.11
C SER A 80 -2.60 -22.77 9.58
N PRO A 81 -2.19 -22.30 8.39
CA PRO A 81 -2.79 -21.13 7.74
C PRO A 81 -4.14 -21.46 7.08
N VAL A 82 -4.53 -22.74 7.06
CA VAL A 82 -5.75 -23.24 6.40
C VAL A 82 -5.76 -22.93 4.90
N THR A 83 -4.57 -22.94 4.28
CA THR A 83 -4.30 -22.80 2.84
C THR A 83 -2.91 -23.37 2.54
N VAL A 84 -2.57 -23.56 1.26
CA VAL A 84 -1.24 -24.00 0.78
C VAL A 84 -0.03 -23.20 1.31
N ARG A 85 -0.22 -21.95 1.75
CA ARG A 85 0.85 -21.10 2.28
C ARG A 85 0.37 -20.05 3.27
N PHE A 86 1.29 -19.54 4.09
CA PHE A 86 1.04 -18.32 4.86
C PHE A 86 1.04 -17.10 3.94
N ARG A 87 0.11 -16.14 4.13
CA ARG A 87 0.07 -14.92 3.30
C ARG A 87 1.23 -14.01 3.69
N LYS A 88 1.84 -13.33 2.72
CA LYS A 88 2.97 -12.40 2.95
C LYS A 88 2.68 -11.32 3.99
N GLN A 89 1.46 -10.78 4.00
CA GLN A 89 1.01 -9.81 5.00
C GLN A 89 1.00 -10.37 6.44
N ASP A 90 0.83 -11.69 6.60
CA ASP A 90 0.76 -12.35 7.90
C ASP A 90 2.16 -12.80 8.40
N HIS A 91 3.23 -12.61 7.63
CA HIS A 91 4.58 -13.03 8.01
C HIS A 91 5.07 -12.35 9.30
N ARG A 92 4.75 -11.07 9.50
CA ARG A 92 5.09 -10.35 10.75
C ARG A 92 4.46 -11.04 11.97
N LYS A 93 3.20 -11.47 11.83
CA LYS A 93 2.48 -12.20 12.87
C LYS A 93 3.08 -13.59 13.10
N LEU A 94 3.43 -14.30 12.04
CA LEU A 94 4.06 -15.63 12.12
C LEU A 94 5.44 -15.57 12.82
N VAL A 95 6.25 -14.55 12.54
CA VAL A 95 7.55 -14.33 13.19
C VAL A 95 7.40 -14.01 14.67
N ALA A 96 6.38 -13.22 15.04
CA ALA A 96 6.07 -12.93 16.44
C ALA A 96 5.54 -14.17 17.18
N LEU A 97 4.67 -14.95 16.53
CA LEU A 97 4.10 -16.17 17.10
C LEU A 97 5.14 -17.23 17.42
N THR A 98 6.18 -17.33 16.58
CA THR A 98 7.27 -18.31 16.71
C THR A 98 8.45 -17.80 17.55
N GLU A 99 8.34 -16.64 18.20
CA GLU A 99 9.45 -15.99 18.88
C GLU A 99 10.10 -16.82 19.99
N LYS A 100 9.28 -17.60 20.70
CA LYS A 100 9.71 -18.40 21.85
C LYS A 100 10.00 -19.86 21.50
N CYS A 101 9.78 -20.26 20.25
CA CYS A 101 10.09 -21.62 19.80
C CYS A 101 11.59 -21.71 19.49
N SER A 102 12.28 -22.69 20.06
CA SER A 102 13.67 -22.97 19.68
C SER A 102 13.75 -23.59 18.29
N LYS A 103 12.67 -24.24 17.84
CA LYS A 103 12.61 -24.93 16.55
C LYS A 103 11.23 -24.86 15.92
N VAL A 104 11.20 -24.55 14.63
CA VAL A 104 9.98 -24.59 13.81
C VAL A 104 10.15 -25.63 12.71
N ILE A 105 9.17 -26.52 12.54
CA ILE A 105 9.17 -27.53 11.49
C ILE A 105 7.99 -27.28 10.56
N VAL A 106 8.24 -27.15 9.26
CA VAL A 106 7.21 -27.05 8.23
C VAL A 106 7.07 -28.41 7.55
N CYS A 107 5.86 -28.97 7.58
CA CYS A 107 5.52 -30.27 7.00
C CYS A 107 4.23 -30.12 6.19
N ASN A 108 4.39 -29.75 4.92
CA ASN A 108 3.27 -29.71 3.97
C ASN A 108 3.14 -31.06 3.25
N ASP A 109 2.06 -31.20 2.50
CA ASP A 109 1.70 -32.41 1.79
C ASP A 109 2.77 -32.79 0.74
N THR A 110 3.04 -34.10 0.63
CA THR A 110 3.91 -34.64 -0.41
C THR A 110 3.08 -35.03 -1.62
N GLU A 111 3.10 -34.20 -2.67
CA GLU A 111 2.37 -34.39 -3.93
C GLU A 111 3.31 -34.48 -5.13
N ALA A 112 2.90 -35.16 -6.20
CA ALA A 112 3.69 -35.30 -7.42
C ALA A 112 4.00 -33.97 -8.13
N ASN A 113 3.15 -32.95 -7.96
CA ASN A 113 3.29 -31.62 -8.57
C ASN A 113 4.28 -30.69 -7.82
N GLY A 114 4.72 -31.05 -6.61
CA GLY A 114 5.60 -30.24 -5.77
C GLY A 114 4.99 -28.98 -5.15
N ALA A 115 3.67 -28.76 -5.24
CA ALA A 115 3.02 -27.54 -4.78
C ALA A 115 3.13 -27.33 -3.26
N GLY A 116 2.83 -28.37 -2.48
CA GLY A 116 2.98 -28.34 -1.01
C GLY A 116 4.41 -28.01 -0.59
N GLN A 117 5.40 -28.55 -1.29
CA GLN A 117 6.82 -28.31 -1.03
C GLN A 117 7.25 -26.88 -1.33
N ALA A 118 6.77 -26.28 -2.44
CA ALA A 118 7.05 -24.89 -2.75
C ALA A 118 6.50 -23.94 -1.66
N GLY A 119 5.29 -24.22 -1.15
CA GLY A 119 4.70 -23.49 -0.03
C GLY A 119 5.48 -23.63 1.28
N ALA A 120 6.03 -24.83 1.54
CA ALA A 120 6.88 -25.08 2.70
C ALA A 120 8.18 -24.28 2.64
N ILE A 121 8.83 -24.21 1.47
CA ILE A 121 10.06 -23.44 1.27
C ILE A 121 9.80 -21.94 1.42
N GLU A 122 8.73 -21.39 0.82
CA GLU A 122 8.37 -19.96 0.95
C GLU A 122 8.17 -19.58 2.42
N THR A 123 7.42 -20.40 3.18
CA THR A 123 7.18 -20.20 4.60
C THR A 123 8.48 -20.28 5.41
N ALA A 124 9.32 -21.27 5.12
CA ALA A 124 10.58 -21.48 5.82
C ALA A 124 11.58 -20.34 5.58
N GLN A 125 11.64 -19.80 4.35
CA GLN A 125 12.49 -18.65 4.02
C GLN A 125 12.09 -17.39 4.81
N ALA A 126 10.80 -17.13 4.95
CA ALA A 126 10.30 -15.98 5.71
C ALA A 126 10.70 -16.04 7.20
N LEU A 127 10.63 -17.24 7.80
CA LEU A 127 11.01 -17.46 9.20
C LEU A 127 12.53 -17.50 9.39
N HIS A 128 13.28 -18.10 8.45
CA HIS A 128 14.75 -18.12 8.49
C HIS A 128 15.34 -16.70 8.38
N ALA A 129 14.77 -15.85 7.50
CA ALA A 129 15.17 -14.45 7.37
C ALA A 129 14.95 -13.64 8.66
N ALA A 130 14.04 -14.08 9.54
CA ALA A 130 13.81 -13.51 10.86
C ALA A 130 14.66 -14.19 11.97
N GLY A 131 15.63 -15.03 11.60
CA GLY A 131 16.57 -15.66 12.52
C GLY A 131 16.03 -16.88 13.29
N ARG A 132 14.96 -17.54 12.80
CA ARG A 132 14.41 -18.76 13.43
C ARG A 132 15.16 -20.02 12.95
N ASP A 133 15.34 -21.04 13.82
CA ASP A 133 15.78 -22.39 13.37
C ASP A 133 14.57 -23.08 12.71
N VAL A 134 14.53 -23.03 11.38
CA VAL A 134 13.44 -23.61 10.59
C VAL A 134 13.92 -24.86 9.86
N ARG A 135 13.10 -25.90 9.94
CA ARG A 135 13.32 -27.18 9.28
C ARG A 135 12.16 -27.56 8.38
N ILE A 136 12.46 -28.27 7.31
CA ILE A 136 11.47 -28.84 6.41
C ILE A 136 11.44 -30.35 6.64
N ALA A 137 10.26 -30.88 6.93
CA ALA A 137 9.99 -32.29 6.99
C ALA A 137 9.27 -32.73 5.71
N VAL A 138 9.66 -33.90 5.18
CA VAL A 138 9.02 -34.49 3.98
C VAL A 138 8.49 -35.85 4.35
N ILE A 139 7.20 -36.07 4.10
CA ILE A 139 6.55 -37.36 4.31
C ILE A 139 6.93 -38.27 3.13
N PRO A 140 7.52 -39.46 3.37
CA PRO A 140 7.79 -40.41 2.29
C PRO A 140 6.48 -40.81 1.59
N ARG A 141 6.42 -40.63 0.28
CA ARG A 141 5.23 -40.99 -0.51
C ARG A 141 5.27 -42.50 -0.83
N PRO A 142 4.25 -43.27 -0.41
CA PRO A 142 4.15 -44.69 -0.79
C PRO A 142 4.05 -44.86 -2.31
N GLU A 143 4.55 -45.99 -2.81
CA GLU A 143 4.47 -46.31 -4.24
C GLU A 143 3.00 -46.42 -4.70
N GLY A 144 2.68 -45.85 -5.86
CA GLY A 144 1.33 -45.85 -6.43
C GLY A 144 0.36 -44.80 -5.86
N LYS A 145 0.79 -43.97 -4.90
CA LYS A 145 -0.08 -42.96 -4.26
C LYS A 145 0.24 -41.55 -4.72
N GLU A 146 -0.77 -40.77 -5.10
CA GLU A 146 -0.57 -39.41 -5.67
C GLU A 146 -0.16 -38.36 -4.62
N LYS A 147 -0.68 -38.49 -3.40
CA LYS A 147 -0.50 -37.54 -2.29
C LYS A 147 -0.45 -38.27 -0.95
N ILE A 148 0.37 -37.78 -0.02
CA ILE A 148 0.28 -38.15 1.40
C ILE A 148 0.38 -36.87 2.26
N ASP A 149 -0.49 -36.79 3.26
CA ASP A 149 -0.57 -35.67 4.21
C ASP A 149 -0.31 -36.16 5.65
N VAL A 150 -0.22 -35.22 6.60
CA VAL A 150 0.06 -35.54 8.01
C VAL A 150 -1.10 -36.29 8.63
N ASN A 151 -2.33 -35.93 8.28
CA ASN A 151 -3.53 -36.60 8.77
C ASN A 151 -3.50 -38.10 8.43
N GLU A 152 -3.16 -38.45 7.19
CA GLU A 152 -3.07 -39.85 6.79
C GLU A 152 -1.88 -40.56 7.42
N LEU A 153 -0.70 -39.93 7.48
CA LEU A 153 0.46 -40.50 8.16
C LEU A 153 0.15 -40.85 9.62
N VAL A 154 -0.53 -39.95 10.33
CA VAL A 154 -0.94 -40.18 11.73
C VAL A 154 -1.99 -41.29 11.80
N ALA A 155 -2.92 -41.36 10.86
CA ALA A 155 -3.92 -42.43 10.83
C ALA A 155 -3.30 -43.83 10.59
N THR A 156 -2.23 -43.93 9.81
CA THR A 156 -1.59 -45.21 9.46
C THR A 156 -0.48 -45.61 10.43
N GLU A 157 0.38 -44.67 10.83
CA GLU A 157 1.60 -44.93 11.60
C GLU A 157 1.57 -44.31 13.02
N GLY A 158 0.51 -43.58 13.36
CA GLY A 158 0.32 -43.00 14.68
C GLY A 158 1.34 -41.93 15.05
N ALA A 159 1.47 -41.70 16.36
CA ALA A 159 2.39 -40.70 16.91
C ALA A 159 3.84 -40.95 16.53
N GLU A 160 4.25 -42.21 16.44
CA GLU A 160 5.64 -42.57 16.16
C GLU A 160 6.02 -42.34 14.71
N GLY A 161 5.11 -42.58 13.76
CA GLY A 161 5.30 -42.23 12.35
C GLY A 161 5.55 -40.74 12.15
N LEU A 162 4.69 -39.89 12.73
CA LEU A 162 4.88 -38.44 12.67
C LEU A 162 6.20 -38.02 13.32
N ARG A 163 6.53 -38.52 14.53
CA ARG A 163 7.81 -38.21 15.18
C ARG A 163 9.01 -38.67 14.37
N ALA A 164 8.92 -39.82 13.68
CA ALA A 164 9.98 -40.30 12.80
C ALA A 164 10.20 -39.34 11.62
N VAL A 165 9.14 -38.79 11.03
CA VAL A 165 9.22 -37.76 9.99
C VAL A 165 9.84 -36.47 10.53
N LEU A 166 9.40 -35.98 11.70
CA LEU A 166 9.93 -34.76 12.32
C LEU A 166 11.42 -34.89 12.70
N ARG A 167 11.85 -36.06 13.20
CA ARG A 167 13.28 -36.34 13.48
C ARG A 167 14.16 -36.27 12.24
N ARG A 168 13.60 -36.53 11.05
CA ARG A 168 14.30 -36.44 9.77
C ARG A 168 14.25 -35.05 9.14
N ALA A 169 13.56 -34.09 9.78
CA ALA A 169 13.44 -32.74 9.25
C ALA A 169 14.82 -32.07 9.12
N ARG A 170 15.10 -31.50 7.95
CA ARG A 170 16.37 -30.87 7.60
C ARG A 170 16.30 -29.36 7.79
N ARG A 171 17.39 -28.74 8.22
CA ARG A 171 17.46 -27.27 8.25
C ARG A 171 17.24 -26.72 6.83
N LEU A 172 16.61 -25.55 6.70
CA LEU A 172 16.30 -25.00 5.38
C LEU A 172 17.51 -24.97 4.41
N PRO A 173 18.71 -24.49 4.80
CA PRO A 173 19.86 -24.51 3.87
C PRO A 173 20.29 -25.95 3.50
N GLU A 174 20.30 -26.87 4.46
CA GLU A 174 20.61 -28.29 4.23
C GLU A 174 19.63 -28.91 3.23
N PHE A 175 18.34 -28.67 3.43
CA PHE A 175 17.26 -29.16 2.58
C PHE A 175 17.38 -28.67 1.13
N LEU A 176 17.76 -27.40 0.94
CA LEU A 176 17.97 -26.84 -0.39
C LEU A 176 19.23 -27.41 -1.06
N ILE A 177 20.30 -27.62 -0.30
CA ILE A 177 21.55 -28.24 -0.79
C ILE A 177 21.32 -29.68 -1.26
N GLU A 178 20.60 -30.49 -0.47
CA GLU A 178 20.33 -31.90 -0.78
C GLU A 178 19.50 -32.06 -2.07
N ARG A 179 18.75 -31.04 -2.48
CA ARG A 179 17.94 -31.05 -3.72
C ARG A 179 18.72 -30.72 -4.99
N ILE A 180 19.89 -30.11 -4.85
CA ILE A 180 20.75 -29.86 -6.00
C ILE A 180 21.43 -31.20 -6.36
N PRO A 181 21.34 -31.65 -7.63
CA PRO A 181 22.03 -32.85 -8.08
C PRO A 181 23.53 -32.79 -7.77
N ASP A 182 24.10 -33.89 -7.29
CA ASP A 182 25.52 -33.96 -6.95
C ASP A 182 26.44 -34.05 -8.18
N ASP A 183 25.88 -34.36 -9.35
CA ASP A 183 26.52 -34.42 -10.66
C ASP A 183 26.37 -33.13 -11.49
N ILE A 184 25.75 -32.09 -10.94
CA ILE A 184 25.53 -30.81 -11.64
C ILE A 184 26.86 -30.19 -12.12
N SER A 185 26.82 -29.57 -13.29
CA SER A 185 27.98 -28.85 -13.84
C SER A 185 28.37 -27.69 -12.91
N LYS A 186 29.67 -27.40 -12.79
CA LYS A 186 30.15 -26.28 -11.95
C LYS A 186 29.66 -24.92 -12.46
N ALA A 187 29.35 -24.79 -13.75
CA ALA A 187 28.82 -23.56 -14.33
C ALA A 187 27.39 -23.30 -13.84
N ASP A 188 26.56 -24.35 -13.77
CA ASP A 188 25.15 -24.23 -13.38
C ASP A 188 24.96 -24.30 -11.85
N LEU A 189 25.91 -24.90 -11.14
CA LEU A 189 25.93 -24.99 -9.68
C LEU A 189 25.89 -23.61 -9.01
N GLY A 190 26.56 -22.61 -9.61
CA GLY A 190 26.60 -21.25 -9.07
C GLY A 190 25.21 -20.61 -8.99
N GLU A 191 24.38 -20.80 -10.01
CA GLU A 191 23.01 -20.27 -10.06
C GLU A 191 22.11 -20.95 -9.01
N GLN A 192 22.20 -22.28 -8.88
CA GLN A 192 21.40 -23.02 -7.91
C GLN A 192 21.84 -22.82 -6.45
N LEU A 193 23.14 -22.58 -6.21
CA LEU A 193 23.64 -22.29 -4.87
C LEU A 193 23.35 -20.87 -4.40
N LYS A 194 23.10 -19.90 -5.30
CA LYS A 194 22.84 -18.50 -4.96
C LYS A 194 21.81 -18.32 -3.81
N PRO A 195 20.59 -18.90 -3.88
CA PRO A 195 19.61 -18.76 -2.79
C PRO A 195 20.09 -19.41 -1.48
N VAL A 196 20.90 -20.46 -1.54
CA VAL A 196 21.42 -21.16 -0.34
C VAL A 196 22.54 -20.34 0.31
N ILE A 197 23.46 -19.79 -0.49
CA ILE A 197 24.59 -18.99 -0.01
C ILE A 197 24.11 -17.76 0.76
N GLU A 198 23.06 -17.09 0.30
CA GLU A 198 22.43 -15.98 1.01
C GLU A 198 21.89 -16.39 2.39
N LEU A 199 21.25 -17.56 2.48
CA LEU A 199 20.74 -18.09 3.75
C LEU A 199 21.88 -18.46 4.72
N ILE A 200 23.01 -18.95 4.21
CA ILE A 200 24.17 -19.34 5.02
C ILE A 200 24.91 -18.08 5.53
N ARG A 201 25.07 -17.03 4.71
CA ARG A 201 25.79 -15.79 5.10
C ARG A 201 25.23 -15.16 6.38
N GLY A 202 23.91 -15.19 6.57
CA GLY A 202 23.24 -14.66 7.77
C GLY A 202 23.35 -15.53 9.03
N ALA A 203 23.89 -16.75 8.94
CA ALA A 203 23.97 -17.67 10.07
C ALA A 203 25.12 -17.32 11.04
N GLU A 204 25.16 -17.94 12.22
CA GLU A 204 26.30 -17.82 13.15
C GLU A 204 27.57 -18.49 12.59
N PRO A 205 28.79 -18.05 12.99
CA PRO A 205 30.05 -18.56 12.42
C PRO A 205 30.18 -20.09 12.40
N LEU A 206 29.81 -20.76 13.50
CA LEU A 206 29.88 -22.22 13.60
C LEU A 206 28.87 -22.91 12.66
N VAL A 207 27.70 -22.32 12.48
CA VAL A 207 26.68 -22.82 11.54
C VAL A 207 27.13 -22.60 10.10
N ARG A 208 27.80 -21.48 9.79
CA ARG A 208 28.42 -21.24 8.48
C ARG A 208 29.49 -22.27 8.16
N GLU A 209 30.32 -22.61 9.14
CA GLU A 209 31.38 -23.62 8.99
C GLU A 209 30.79 -25.00 8.67
N ALA A 210 29.78 -25.44 9.41
CA ALA A 210 29.09 -26.70 9.14
C ALA A 210 28.49 -26.77 7.72
N PHE A 211 27.87 -25.68 7.24
CA PHE A 211 27.36 -25.63 5.87
C PHE A 211 28.46 -25.51 4.81
N ALA A 212 29.57 -24.86 5.13
CA ALA A 212 30.73 -24.81 4.25
C ALA A 212 31.34 -26.20 4.04
N ASP A 213 31.44 -27.00 5.10
CA ASP A 213 31.89 -28.39 5.02
C ASP A 213 30.91 -29.25 4.18
N LEU A 214 29.61 -29.08 4.38
CA LEU A 214 28.59 -29.77 3.57
C LEU A 214 28.72 -29.44 2.08
N LEU A 215 28.90 -28.16 1.72
CA LEU A 215 29.10 -27.73 0.33
C LEU A 215 30.41 -28.31 -0.25
N ARG A 216 31.46 -28.40 0.56
CA ARG A 216 32.76 -28.97 0.17
C ARG A 216 32.63 -30.45 -0.14
N GLU A 217 31.99 -31.21 0.74
CA GLU A 217 31.86 -32.65 0.62
C GLU A 217 30.94 -33.03 -0.54
N ARG A 218 29.78 -32.39 -0.65
CA ARG A 218 28.77 -32.73 -1.67
C ARG A 218 29.21 -32.36 -3.08
N PHE A 219 29.68 -31.13 -3.29
CA PHE A 219 29.99 -30.62 -4.64
C PHE A 219 31.48 -30.59 -4.96
N LYS A 220 32.33 -31.13 -4.07
CA LYS A 220 33.79 -31.20 -4.25
C LYS A 220 34.41 -29.82 -4.57
N LEU A 221 33.88 -28.77 -3.93
CA LEU A 221 34.34 -27.39 -4.10
C LEU A 221 35.64 -27.15 -3.31
N LYS A 222 36.50 -26.26 -3.81
CA LYS A 222 37.71 -25.85 -3.07
C LYS A 222 37.31 -24.93 -1.90
N ALA A 223 38.00 -25.04 -0.77
CA ALA A 223 37.77 -24.18 0.40
C ALA A 223 37.85 -22.68 0.06
N ALA A 224 38.78 -22.29 -0.82
CA ALA A 224 38.89 -20.91 -1.30
C ALA A 224 37.63 -20.43 -2.05
N THR A 225 37.02 -21.30 -2.86
CA THR A 225 35.77 -21.00 -3.59
C THR A 225 34.61 -20.81 -2.63
N ILE A 226 34.45 -21.71 -1.64
CA ILE A 226 33.40 -21.59 -0.63
C ILE A 226 33.60 -20.33 0.22
N LYS A 227 34.84 -20.04 0.61
CA LYS A 227 35.19 -18.82 1.35
C LYS A 227 34.87 -17.56 0.54
N ALA A 228 35.11 -17.55 -0.76
CA ALA A 228 34.73 -16.43 -1.64
C ALA A 228 33.21 -16.29 -1.74
N LEU A 229 32.48 -17.40 -1.93
CA LEU A 229 31.02 -17.42 -1.97
C LEU A 229 30.39 -16.91 -0.66
N LEU A 230 30.96 -17.28 0.50
CA LEU A 230 30.48 -16.87 1.82
C LEU A 230 30.98 -15.49 2.28
N ARG A 231 32.01 -14.91 1.65
CA ARG A 231 32.57 -13.59 2.00
C ARG A 231 31.96 -12.41 1.26
N ALA A 232 31.41 -12.60 0.07
CA ALA A 232 30.92 -11.51 -0.77
C ALA A 232 29.62 -10.84 -0.25
N GLY A 233 29.45 -10.70 1.07
CA GLY A 233 28.29 -10.13 1.75
C GLY A 233 28.60 -9.34 3.03
N THR A 234 29.82 -8.84 3.22
CA THR A 234 30.19 -7.97 4.36
C THR A 234 31.05 -6.79 3.92
N SER A 235 30.53 -5.56 4.03
CA SER A 235 31.35 -4.34 4.04
C SER A 235 31.54 -3.85 5.48
N PRO A 236 32.78 -3.64 5.96
CA PRO A 236 33.09 -2.86 7.15
C PRO A 236 33.42 -1.41 6.77
N ALA A 237 33.04 -0.48 7.64
CA ALA A 237 33.45 0.92 7.58
C ALA A 237 34.92 1.10 8.03
N VAL A 238 35.67 1.99 7.34
CA VAL A 238 36.38 3.20 7.84
C VAL A 238 37.47 3.64 6.82
N HIS A 239 37.18 4.77 6.16
CA HIS A 239 38.02 5.84 5.57
C HIS A 239 39.47 5.61 5.06
N ASP A 240 39.60 5.76 3.72
CA ASP A 240 40.48 6.63 2.90
C ASP A 240 41.96 6.22 2.62
N PRO A 241 42.56 6.48 1.42
CA PRO A 241 42.02 6.93 0.12
C PRO A 241 42.37 5.98 -1.06
N GLU A 242 41.73 6.18 -2.21
CA GLU A 242 41.90 5.50 -3.50
C GLU A 242 40.99 4.28 -3.75
N HIS A 243 39.93 4.55 -4.54
CA HIS A 243 39.03 3.58 -5.21
C HIS A 243 38.04 2.79 -4.32
N GLU A 244 36.88 3.38 -4.05
CA GLU A 244 35.65 2.72 -3.54
C GLU A 244 34.46 3.36 -4.30
N ASP A 245 33.38 2.73 -4.73
CA ASP A 245 32.60 1.59 -4.24
C ASP A 245 31.84 0.96 -5.44
N SER A 246 31.55 -0.34 -5.41
CA SER A 246 30.51 -0.92 -6.29
C SER A 246 29.70 -1.97 -5.53
N PRO A 247 28.38 -1.74 -5.31
CA PRO A 247 27.48 -2.72 -4.70
C PRO A 247 27.15 -3.86 -5.67
N ASP A 248 26.73 -5.01 -5.11
CA ASP A 248 26.25 -6.18 -5.85
C ASP A 248 25.20 -5.77 -6.91
N PRO A 249 25.32 -6.19 -8.19
CA PRO A 249 24.54 -5.65 -9.28
C PRO A 249 23.05 -5.95 -9.09
N ARG A 250 22.27 -4.90 -8.90
CA ARG A 250 20.81 -4.97 -8.78
C ARG A 250 20.21 -4.94 -10.18
N LYS A 251 19.18 -5.76 -10.42
CA LYS A 251 18.44 -5.68 -11.68
C LYS A 251 17.85 -4.27 -11.83
N GLY A 252 18.11 -3.61 -12.96
CA GLY A 252 17.73 -2.22 -13.18
C GLY A 252 18.58 -1.20 -12.42
N GLU A 253 19.81 -1.54 -12.04
CA GLU A 253 20.76 -0.57 -11.47
C GLU A 253 20.95 0.64 -12.39
N VAL A 254 21.04 1.80 -11.75
CA VAL A 254 21.20 3.11 -12.37
C VAL A 254 22.18 3.88 -11.51
N PHE A 255 23.07 4.58 -12.17
CA PHE A 255 24.00 5.53 -11.58
C PHE A 255 23.56 6.94 -11.95
N GLU A 256 24.02 7.90 -11.17
CA GLU A 256 23.65 9.30 -11.30
C GLU A 256 24.91 10.14 -11.42
N ASP A 257 24.86 11.10 -12.33
CA ASP A 257 25.78 12.23 -12.42
C ASP A 257 25.00 13.53 -12.15
N THR A 258 25.68 14.66 -12.19
CA THR A 258 25.19 15.99 -11.83
C THR A 258 23.91 16.39 -12.58
N ASP A 259 23.73 15.91 -13.81
CA ASP A 259 22.66 16.34 -14.71
C ASP A 259 21.93 15.19 -15.44
N HIS A 260 22.33 13.93 -15.23
CA HIS A 260 21.72 12.78 -15.89
C HIS A 260 21.90 11.45 -15.12
N TYR A 261 21.16 10.43 -15.57
CA TYR A 261 21.27 9.05 -15.12
C TYR A 261 21.91 8.19 -16.21
N TYR A 262 22.75 7.25 -15.82
CA TYR A 262 23.43 6.33 -16.73
C TYR A 262 23.46 4.89 -16.19
N VAL A 263 23.75 3.94 -17.06
CA VAL A 263 24.00 2.53 -16.73
C VAL A 263 25.37 2.13 -17.25
N LEU A 264 25.94 1.04 -16.76
CA LEU A 264 27.18 0.49 -17.32
C LEU A 264 26.84 -0.58 -18.36
N ASP A 265 27.51 -0.54 -19.50
CA ASP A 265 27.40 -1.59 -20.51
C ASP A 265 28.18 -2.87 -20.12
N ARG A 266 28.22 -3.88 -21.01
CA ARG A 266 28.93 -5.14 -20.73
C ARG A 266 30.45 -4.99 -20.56
N ARG A 267 31.02 -3.87 -21.01
CA ARG A 267 32.45 -3.54 -20.91
C ARG A 267 32.75 -2.65 -19.70
N GLY A 268 31.71 -2.16 -19.02
CA GLY A 268 31.83 -1.20 -17.92
C GLY A 268 31.81 0.26 -18.39
N ASP A 269 31.48 0.53 -19.66
CA ASP A 269 31.42 1.89 -20.20
C ASP A 269 30.06 2.53 -19.86
N PRO A 270 30.02 3.81 -19.45
CA PRO A 270 28.77 4.49 -19.10
C PRO A 270 27.90 4.75 -20.34
N VAL A 271 26.63 4.41 -20.24
CA VAL A 271 25.58 4.64 -21.23
C VAL A 271 24.50 5.50 -20.60
N VAL A 272 24.40 6.74 -21.07
CA VAL A 272 23.41 7.72 -20.61
C VAL A 272 21.99 7.27 -20.97
N ILE A 273 21.10 7.26 -19.98
CA ILE A 273 19.71 6.81 -20.12
C ILE A 273 18.67 7.90 -19.83
N SER A 274 19.08 9.09 -19.37
CA SER A 274 18.24 10.28 -19.25
C SER A 274 18.97 11.54 -19.74
N SER A 275 18.21 12.59 -20.02
CA SER A 275 18.72 13.97 -20.26
C SER A 275 18.38 14.88 -19.08
N PHE A 276 18.21 14.29 -17.90
CA PHE A 276 17.82 15.00 -16.69
C PHE A 276 18.17 14.22 -15.43
N GLN A 277 18.25 14.96 -14.33
CA GLN A 277 18.37 14.46 -12.96
C GLN A 277 17.13 14.89 -12.15
N ILE A 278 16.77 14.10 -11.13
CA ILE A 278 15.62 14.37 -10.24
C ILE A 278 16.15 14.59 -8.83
N GLU A 279 15.89 15.77 -8.27
CA GLU A 279 16.21 16.14 -6.90
C GLU A 279 14.93 16.19 -6.04
N PRO A 280 14.67 15.19 -5.17
CA PRO A 280 13.53 15.25 -4.28
C PRO A 280 13.67 16.42 -3.32
N THR A 281 12.57 17.10 -3.08
CA THR A 281 12.49 18.27 -2.18
C THR A 281 11.70 17.95 -0.92
N ARG A 282 10.71 17.07 -1.02
CA ARG A 282 9.88 16.59 0.09
C ARG A 282 9.09 15.34 -0.30
N ARG A 283 8.66 14.60 0.72
CA ARG A 283 7.73 13.48 0.63
C ARG A 283 6.38 13.89 1.19
N ILE A 284 5.31 13.43 0.56
CA ILE A 284 3.94 13.72 0.98
C ILE A 284 3.21 12.40 1.17
N VAL A 285 2.86 12.10 2.41
CA VAL A 285 2.13 10.90 2.80
C VAL A 285 0.64 11.16 2.64
N VAL A 286 -0.03 10.38 1.80
CA VAL A 286 -1.49 10.38 1.63
C VAL A 286 -2.04 9.02 2.05
N GLU A 287 -3.36 8.92 2.26
CA GLU A 287 -4.01 7.69 2.72
C GLU A 287 -3.67 6.45 1.86
N ASP A 288 -3.61 6.63 0.52
CA ASP A 288 -3.38 5.57 -0.45
C ASP A 288 -1.92 5.45 -0.96
N GLY A 289 -0.96 6.13 -0.31
CA GLY A 289 0.45 5.99 -0.67
C GLY A 289 1.32 7.22 -0.40
N GLU A 290 2.38 7.34 -1.18
CA GLU A 290 3.38 8.39 -1.02
C GLU A 290 3.60 9.10 -2.36
N ILE A 291 3.76 10.41 -2.28
CA ILE A 291 4.07 11.31 -3.39
C ILE A 291 5.43 11.95 -3.12
N ILE A 292 6.24 12.08 -4.16
CA ILE A 292 7.54 12.77 -4.08
C ILE A 292 7.43 14.07 -4.88
N ASP A 293 7.58 15.22 -4.22
CA ASP A 293 7.78 16.48 -4.92
C ASP A 293 9.28 16.66 -5.17
N ALA A 294 9.67 17.00 -6.40
CA ALA A 294 11.06 17.10 -6.80
C ALA A 294 11.30 18.24 -7.80
N ASN A 295 12.52 18.76 -7.81
CA ASN A 295 13.03 19.57 -8.91
C ASN A 295 13.65 18.64 -9.95
N VAL A 296 13.41 18.90 -11.23
CA VAL A 296 14.04 18.16 -12.32
C VAL A 296 14.94 19.11 -13.09
N THR A 297 16.22 18.79 -13.17
CA THR A 297 17.20 19.59 -13.89
C THR A 297 17.56 18.88 -15.17
N SER A 298 17.38 19.52 -16.33
CA SER A 298 17.84 18.94 -17.60
C SER A 298 19.36 19.05 -17.75
N ASP A 299 19.93 18.22 -18.61
CA ASP A 299 21.34 18.27 -19.07
C ASP A 299 21.74 19.63 -19.71
N ARG A 300 20.75 20.44 -20.10
CA ARG A 300 20.92 21.82 -20.57
C ARG A 300 20.85 22.87 -19.45
N GLY A 301 20.78 22.45 -18.18
CA GLY A 301 20.71 23.31 -17.01
C GLY A 301 19.35 23.96 -16.74
N ARG A 302 18.29 23.53 -17.44
CA ARG A 302 16.94 24.06 -17.20
C ARG A 302 16.31 23.34 -16.01
N VAL A 303 15.88 24.12 -15.01
CA VAL A 303 15.23 23.58 -13.81
C VAL A 303 13.71 23.65 -13.93
N TYR A 304 13.06 22.53 -13.69
CA TYR A 304 11.62 22.38 -13.57
C TYR A 304 11.28 22.14 -12.11
N SER A 305 10.78 23.17 -11.43
CA SER A 305 10.53 23.12 -9.99
C SER A 305 9.19 22.48 -9.65
N SER A 306 9.14 21.83 -8.48
CA SER A 306 7.90 21.32 -7.86
C SER A 306 7.14 20.32 -8.73
N ILE A 307 7.84 19.46 -9.47
CA ILE A 307 7.22 18.34 -10.19
C ILE A 307 6.79 17.29 -9.18
N ARG A 308 5.54 16.87 -9.29
CA ARG A 308 4.91 15.91 -8.39
C ARG A 308 4.91 14.50 -8.98
N PHE A 309 5.63 13.59 -8.34
CA PHE A 309 5.73 12.18 -8.71
C PHE A 309 4.85 11.30 -7.81
N PRO A 310 3.62 10.99 -8.22
CA PRO A 310 2.80 9.99 -7.53
C PRO A 310 3.43 8.59 -7.64
N ARG A 311 3.01 7.67 -6.79
CA ARG A 311 3.53 6.29 -6.77
C ARG A 311 3.50 5.61 -8.14
N ASP A 312 2.43 5.80 -8.92
CA ASP A 312 2.25 5.19 -10.24
C ASP A 312 3.20 5.75 -11.32
N ALA A 313 3.77 6.95 -11.12
CA ALA A 313 4.77 7.53 -12.00
C ALA A 313 5.99 6.61 -12.15
N TRP A 314 6.32 5.88 -11.08
CA TRP A 314 7.49 5.01 -11.02
C TRP A 314 7.23 3.60 -11.57
N HIS A 315 6.00 3.24 -11.94
CA HIS A 315 5.69 1.86 -12.38
C HIS A 315 6.31 1.48 -13.74
N GLY A 316 6.75 2.46 -14.55
CA GLY A 316 7.44 2.20 -15.81
C GLY A 316 7.65 3.47 -16.65
N LYS A 317 8.36 3.32 -17.77
CA LYS A 317 8.80 4.42 -18.65
C LYS A 317 7.65 5.33 -19.10
N ARG A 318 6.53 4.74 -19.53
CA ARG A 318 5.37 5.49 -20.01
C ARG A 318 4.80 6.40 -18.92
N ASN A 319 4.75 5.92 -17.68
CA ASN A 319 4.17 6.65 -16.57
C ASN A 319 5.10 7.78 -16.11
N LEU A 320 6.41 7.53 -16.07
CA LEU A 320 7.43 8.53 -15.73
C LEU A 320 7.41 9.69 -16.75
N LEU A 321 7.44 9.38 -18.04
CA LEU A 321 7.42 10.39 -19.12
C LEU A 321 6.14 11.23 -19.10
N ARG A 322 4.99 10.65 -18.74
CA ARG A 322 3.73 11.39 -18.59
C ARG A 322 3.81 12.48 -17.52
N VAL A 323 4.57 12.25 -16.44
CA VAL A 323 4.77 13.23 -15.36
C VAL A 323 5.77 14.30 -15.76
N LEU A 324 6.86 13.93 -16.43
CA LEU A 324 7.89 14.88 -16.85
C LEU A 324 7.37 15.88 -17.90
N GLY A 325 6.57 15.41 -18.88
CA GLY A 325 5.78 16.21 -19.82
C GLY A 325 6.55 17.10 -20.82
N SER A 326 7.82 17.40 -20.58
CA SER A 326 8.66 18.27 -21.41
C SER A 326 9.52 17.49 -22.41
N VAL A 327 9.69 18.04 -23.61
CA VAL A 327 10.55 17.46 -24.67
C VAL A 327 12.04 17.49 -24.33
N ASP A 328 12.43 18.37 -23.41
CA ASP A 328 13.80 18.49 -22.90
C ASP A 328 14.11 17.39 -21.85
N LEU A 329 13.12 16.61 -21.41
CA LEU A 329 13.24 15.59 -20.36
C LEU A 329 13.05 14.19 -20.95
N GLN A 330 14.07 13.70 -21.65
CA GLN A 330 14.05 12.42 -22.36
C GLN A 330 14.54 11.26 -21.50
N TRP A 331 13.91 10.10 -21.67
CA TRP A 331 14.25 8.85 -21.00
C TRP A 331 14.39 7.70 -22.01
N THR A 332 15.57 7.09 -22.07
CA THR A 332 15.88 5.95 -22.95
C THR A 332 16.06 4.63 -22.17
N GLY A 333 16.11 4.68 -20.84
CA GLY A 333 16.20 3.49 -19.97
C GLY A 333 14.98 2.57 -19.98
N SER A 334 15.13 1.39 -19.39
CA SER A 334 14.07 0.37 -19.23
C SER A 334 13.16 0.65 -18.02
N ASP A 335 12.06 -0.12 -17.90
CA ASP A 335 11.18 -0.05 -16.71
C ASP A 335 11.90 -0.46 -15.42
N GLU A 336 12.89 -1.35 -15.51
CA GLU A 336 13.72 -1.74 -14.37
C GLU A 336 14.63 -0.59 -13.95
N ASN A 337 15.14 0.19 -14.91
CA ASN A 337 15.92 1.40 -14.62
C ASN A 337 15.06 2.49 -13.96
N VAL A 338 13.75 2.56 -14.24
CA VAL A 338 12.85 3.48 -13.52
C VAL A 338 12.81 3.14 -12.02
N GLN A 339 12.82 1.85 -11.66
CA GLN A 339 12.95 1.43 -10.26
C GLN A 339 14.33 1.74 -9.67
N GLY A 340 15.38 1.68 -10.50
CA GLY A 340 16.72 2.14 -10.15
C GLY A 340 16.75 3.61 -9.76
N VAL A 341 16.20 4.49 -10.59
CA VAL A 341 16.08 5.93 -10.30
C VAL A 341 15.24 6.17 -9.07
N LEU A 342 14.08 5.50 -8.95
CA LEU A 342 13.26 5.62 -7.74
C LEU A 342 14.06 5.29 -6.48
N ARG A 343 14.96 4.30 -6.54
CA ARG A 343 15.79 3.92 -5.39
C ARG A 343 16.75 5.05 -4.99
N LEU A 344 17.38 5.71 -5.97
CA LEU A 344 18.27 6.86 -5.73
C LEU A 344 17.49 8.05 -5.17
N VAL A 345 16.35 8.37 -5.77
CA VAL A 345 15.46 9.45 -5.31
C VAL A 345 14.94 9.14 -3.90
N ALA A 346 14.55 7.88 -3.63
CA ALA A 346 14.02 7.46 -2.35
C ALA A 346 15.09 7.30 -1.26
N SER A 347 16.39 7.18 -1.59
CA SER A 347 17.43 7.14 -0.57
C SER A 347 17.76 8.52 0.02
N ARG A 348 17.32 9.61 -0.62
CA ARG A 348 17.59 10.96 -0.12
C ARG A 348 16.66 11.32 1.02
N GLU A 349 17.24 11.85 2.08
CA GLU A 349 16.51 12.36 3.24
C GLU A 349 15.93 13.74 2.91
N VAL A 350 14.61 13.81 2.87
CA VAL A 350 13.86 15.05 2.61
C VAL A 350 12.72 15.16 3.64
N PRO A 351 12.24 16.38 3.93
CA PRO A 351 11.09 16.57 4.82
C PRO A 351 9.88 15.73 4.39
N SER A 352 9.21 15.13 5.37
CA SER A 352 7.97 14.38 5.16
C SER A 352 6.78 15.18 5.66
N LEU A 353 5.79 15.38 4.79
CA LEU A 353 4.57 16.13 5.04
C LEU A 353 3.34 15.21 4.93
N ASN A 354 2.23 15.62 5.54
CA ASN A 354 0.93 14.99 5.46
C ASN A 354 0.13 15.61 4.31
N GLY A 355 -0.34 14.77 3.38
CA GLY A 355 -1.14 15.20 2.24
C GLY A 355 -2.64 15.16 2.55
N ALA A 356 -3.31 16.30 2.37
CA ALA A 356 -4.76 16.41 2.45
C ALA A 356 -5.37 16.53 1.04
N THR A 357 -6.30 15.64 0.70
CA THR A 357 -6.94 15.60 -0.63
C THR A 357 -8.21 16.46 -0.72
N ASN A 358 -8.73 16.90 0.43
CA ASN A 358 -9.91 17.75 0.55
C ASN A 358 -9.51 19.20 0.84
N LEU A 359 -10.10 20.14 0.11
CA LEU A 359 -10.08 21.56 0.47
C LEU A 359 -11.03 21.82 1.64
N GLY A 360 -10.61 22.75 2.52
CA GLY A 360 -11.39 23.23 3.63
C GLY A 360 -10.94 22.68 4.99
N TYR A 361 -11.89 22.45 5.87
CA TYR A 361 -11.64 22.17 7.28
C TYR A 361 -10.92 20.83 7.51
N LEU A 362 -9.89 20.84 8.34
CA LEU A 362 -9.19 19.65 8.82
C LEU A 362 -8.96 19.76 10.34
N GLU A 363 -9.38 18.74 11.09
CA GLU A 363 -9.06 18.66 12.52
C GLU A 363 -7.67 18.03 12.69
N THR A 364 -6.78 18.71 13.42
CA THR A 364 -5.42 18.22 13.70
C THR A 364 -5.18 18.16 15.21
N LYS A 365 -4.07 17.53 15.62
CA LYS A 365 -3.64 17.55 17.04
C LYS A 365 -3.31 18.97 17.52
N ALA A 366 -2.87 19.85 16.62
CA ALA A 366 -2.55 21.25 16.90
C ALA A 366 -3.74 22.20 16.73
N GLY A 367 -4.96 21.65 16.67
CA GLY A 367 -6.21 22.39 16.47
C GLY A 367 -6.71 22.38 15.03
N PRO A 368 -7.79 23.12 14.74
CA PRO A 368 -8.36 23.18 13.41
C PRO A 368 -7.39 23.84 12.41
N ARG A 369 -7.43 23.37 11.18
CA ARG A 369 -6.74 23.94 10.02
C ARG A 369 -7.70 24.12 8.86
N TRP A 370 -7.43 25.11 8.02
CA TRP A 370 -8.13 25.26 6.74
C TRP A 370 -7.14 24.99 5.60
N VAL A 371 -7.32 23.85 4.94
CA VAL A 371 -6.46 23.40 3.85
C VAL A 371 -6.85 24.12 2.55
N THR A 372 -5.87 24.76 1.92
CA THR A 372 -6.05 25.52 0.69
C THR A 372 -5.04 25.10 -0.39
N PRO A 373 -5.24 25.50 -1.66
CA PRO A 373 -4.23 25.26 -2.70
C PRO A 373 -2.95 26.07 -2.50
N ASP A 374 -3.02 27.21 -1.79
CA ASP A 374 -1.89 28.13 -1.57
C ASP A 374 -1.12 27.85 -0.26
N GLY A 375 -1.61 26.96 0.60
CA GLY A 375 -1.06 26.70 1.93
C GLY A 375 -2.12 26.29 2.94
N VAL A 376 -1.85 26.48 4.23
CA VAL A 376 -2.77 26.13 5.32
C VAL A 376 -3.04 27.36 6.16
N LEU A 377 -4.32 27.67 6.43
CA LEU A 377 -4.66 28.70 7.40
C LEU A 377 -4.70 28.12 8.81
N ALA A 378 -4.02 28.80 9.74
CA ALA A 378 -4.10 28.58 11.17
C ALA A 378 -5.46 29.09 11.74
N PRO A 379 -5.82 28.75 12.98
CA PRO A 379 -7.06 29.22 13.63
C PRO A 379 -7.24 30.75 13.62
N GLU A 380 -6.13 31.48 13.63
CA GLU A 380 -6.08 32.96 13.61
C GLU A 380 -6.32 33.55 12.21
N GLY A 381 -6.38 32.71 11.17
CA GLY A 381 -6.62 33.12 9.78
C GLY A 381 -5.35 33.43 8.98
N GLU A 382 -4.17 33.21 9.56
CA GLU A 382 -2.89 33.42 8.89
C GLU A 382 -2.48 32.20 8.06
N LEU A 383 -1.95 32.41 6.85
CA LEU A 383 -1.29 31.36 6.08
C LEU A 383 0.05 31.02 6.74
N VAL A 384 0.20 29.77 7.15
CA VAL A 384 1.39 29.28 7.83
C VAL A 384 2.06 28.15 7.05
N GLU A 385 3.37 27.99 7.24
CA GLU A 385 4.04 26.75 6.91
C GLU A 385 3.61 25.69 7.93
N ASP A 386 3.06 24.59 7.44
CA ASP A 386 2.50 23.53 8.26
C ASP A 386 3.02 22.18 7.74
N ASP A 387 2.90 21.11 8.54
CA ASP A 387 3.25 19.77 8.08
C ASP A 387 2.19 19.22 7.10
N ILE A 388 1.11 19.95 6.87
CA ILE A 388 0.02 19.63 5.95
C ILE A 388 0.19 20.33 4.60
N VAL A 389 -0.02 19.60 3.51
CA VAL A 389 -0.04 20.13 2.15
C VAL A 389 -1.26 19.62 1.37
N TYR A 390 -1.84 20.48 0.53
CA TYR A 390 -2.93 20.08 -0.34
C TYR A 390 -2.45 19.19 -1.50
N VAL A 391 -3.19 18.11 -1.76
CA VAL A 391 -2.95 17.16 -2.86
C VAL A 391 -4.18 17.12 -3.78
N PRO A 392 -4.07 17.65 -5.02
CA PRO A 392 -5.19 17.60 -5.96
C PRO A 392 -5.64 16.17 -6.27
N SER A 393 -6.94 15.91 -6.14
CA SER A 393 -7.58 14.62 -6.49
C SER A 393 -8.06 14.56 -7.95
N GLY A 394 -7.59 15.51 -8.78
CA GLY A 394 -7.95 15.62 -10.20
C GLY A 394 -9.32 16.28 -10.47
N ALA A 395 -9.88 16.99 -9.48
CA ALA A 395 -11.01 17.90 -9.64
C ALA A 395 -10.51 19.33 -9.93
N SER A 396 -11.32 20.19 -10.57
CA SER A 396 -10.92 21.55 -10.96
C SER A 396 -11.25 22.66 -9.95
N LEU A 397 -11.82 22.32 -8.79
CA LEU A 397 -12.18 23.34 -7.78
C LEU A 397 -10.96 24.10 -7.25
N HIS A 398 -9.86 23.39 -6.99
CA HIS A 398 -8.60 23.99 -6.50
C HIS A 398 -8.00 25.01 -7.49
N ASP A 399 -8.15 24.79 -8.80
CA ASP A 399 -7.69 25.74 -9.82
C ASP A 399 -8.38 27.10 -9.71
N ARG A 400 -9.61 27.10 -9.19
CA ARG A 400 -10.49 28.26 -9.03
C ARG A 400 -10.43 28.88 -7.64
N THR A 401 -9.67 28.30 -6.70
CA THR A 401 -9.68 28.69 -5.30
C THR A 401 -8.35 29.32 -4.90
N ARG A 402 -8.36 30.52 -4.33
CA ARG A 402 -7.19 31.28 -3.88
C ARG A 402 -7.47 31.92 -2.52
N TYR A 403 -6.52 31.80 -1.60
CA TYR A 403 -6.62 32.37 -0.24
C TYR A 403 -5.44 33.27 0.11
N ARG A 404 -4.72 33.76 -0.90
CA ARG A 404 -3.57 34.65 -0.64
C ARG A 404 -4.05 35.96 -0.02
N PRO A 405 -3.53 36.35 1.15
CA PRO A 405 -3.86 37.63 1.75
C PRO A 405 -3.43 38.78 0.82
N PRO A 406 -4.14 39.92 0.86
CA PRO A 406 -3.72 41.10 0.12
C PRO A 406 -2.38 41.61 0.64
N LYS A 407 -1.62 42.29 -0.25
CA LYS A 407 -0.31 42.86 0.12
C LYS A 407 -0.39 43.92 1.21
N ASP A 408 -1.53 44.60 1.30
CA ASP A 408 -1.81 45.63 2.30
C ASP A 408 -3.07 45.22 3.10
N PRO A 409 -2.92 44.89 4.40
CA PRO A 409 -4.06 44.56 5.27
C PRO A 409 -5.13 45.66 5.35
N ALA A 410 -4.76 46.94 5.14
CA ALA A 410 -5.74 48.02 5.14
C ALA A 410 -6.70 47.93 3.95
N THR A 411 -6.26 47.36 2.82
CA THR A 411 -7.13 47.11 1.66
C THR A 411 -8.20 46.09 1.98
N GLU A 412 -7.87 45.02 2.71
CA GLU A 412 -8.83 44.01 3.17
C GLU A 412 -9.85 44.62 4.11
N ALA A 413 -9.38 45.35 5.12
CA ALA A 413 -10.24 45.98 6.12
C ALA A 413 -11.21 46.97 5.47
N ALA A 414 -10.74 47.77 4.50
CA ALA A 414 -11.58 48.70 3.76
C ALA A 414 -12.63 47.97 2.90
N ALA A 415 -12.25 46.89 2.21
CA ALA A 415 -13.19 46.08 1.43
C ALA A 415 -14.24 45.41 2.34
N ALA A 416 -13.81 44.80 3.45
CA ALA A 416 -14.70 44.16 4.42
C ALA A 416 -15.69 45.16 5.04
N ALA A 417 -15.26 46.38 5.35
CA ALA A 417 -16.10 47.44 5.89
C ALA A 417 -17.23 47.86 4.93
N VAL A 418 -17.05 47.68 3.61
CA VAL A 418 -18.08 47.96 2.59
C VAL A 418 -18.91 46.71 2.30
N VAL A 419 -18.26 45.57 2.10
CA VAL A 419 -18.91 44.34 1.63
C VAL A 419 -19.79 43.72 2.72
N LEU A 420 -19.29 43.57 3.96
CA LEU A 420 -20.00 42.84 5.01
C LEU A 420 -21.36 43.47 5.36
N PRO A 421 -21.49 44.81 5.53
CA PRO A 421 -22.80 45.42 5.75
C PRO A 421 -23.74 45.26 4.55
N ALA A 422 -23.20 45.42 3.33
CA ALA A 422 -23.99 45.33 2.10
C ALA A 422 -24.55 43.92 1.83
N LEU A 423 -23.98 42.87 2.43
CA LEU A 423 -24.50 41.50 2.28
C LEU A 423 -25.98 41.38 2.66
N LEU A 424 -26.45 42.13 3.65
CA LEU A 424 -27.84 42.10 4.10
C LEU A 424 -28.79 42.84 3.14
N ASP A 425 -28.26 43.71 2.29
CA ASP A 425 -29.03 44.54 1.36
C ASP A 425 -29.14 43.90 -0.04
N LEU A 426 -28.48 42.77 -0.29
CA LEU A 426 -28.46 42.09 -1.60
C LEU A 426 -29.83 41.53 -2.02
N ASN A 427 -30.69 41.20 -1.05
CA ASN A 427 -32.02 40.68 -1.29
C ASN A 427 -32.92 40.87 -0.07
N THR A 428 -34.17 40.42 -0.14
CA THR A 428 -35.03 40.41 1.03
C THR A 428 -34.45 39.47 2.12
N PRO A 429 -34.68 39.76 3.41
CA PRO A 429 -34.17 38.93 4.51
C PRO A 429 -34.49 37.44 4.37
N ASP A 430 -35.70 37.10 3.92
CA ASP A 430 -36.14 35.70 3.73
C ASP A 430 -35.32 34.93 2.68
N VAL A 431 -34.67 35.63 1.75
CA VAL A 431 -33.80 35.03 0.72
C VAL A 431 -32.35 35.07 1.14
N VAL A 432 -31.87 36.22 1.63
CA VAL A 432 -30.43 36.42 1.88
C VAL A 432 -29.95 35.76 3.17
N LEU A 433 -30.78 35.72 4.23
CA LEU A 433 -30.37 35.13 5.51
C LEU A 433 -30.13 33.61 5.42
N PRO A 434 -30.96 32.80 4.72
CA PRO A 434 -30.65 31.39 4.50
C PRO A 434 -29.36 31.16 3.71
N VAL A 435 -29.11 31.98 2.69
CA VAL A 435 -27.88 31.89 1.88
C VAL A 435 -26.67 32.22 2.77
N LEU A 436 -26.70 33.36 3.47
CA LEU A 436 -25.64 33.78 4.37
C LEU A 436 -25.39 32.75 5.47
N GLY A 437 -26.45 32.29 6.14
CA GLY A 437 -26.36 31.28 7.20
C GLY A 437 -25.76 29.97 6.70
N TRP A 438 -26.13 29.52 5.50
CA TRP A 438 -25.56 28.30 4.91
C TRP A 438 -24.08 28.46 4.59
N PHE A 439 -23.69 29.59 3.96
CA PHE A 439 -22.29 29.86 3.64
C PHE A 439 -21.44 29.94 4.91
N PHE A 440 -21.87 30.67 5.95
CA PHE A 440 -21.12 30.77 7.21
C PHE A 440 -21.11 29.46 8.02
N ALA A 441 -22.08 28.56 7.82
CA ALA A 441 -22.06 27.22 8.41
C ALA A 441 -21.13 26.25 7.65
N ALA A 442 -20.88 26.47 6.35
CA ALA A 442 -20.11 25.57 5.50
C ALA A 442 -18.68 25.28 6.01
N PRO A 443 -17.90 26.27 6.54
CA PRO A 443 -16.61 26.00 7.15
C PRO A 443 -16.64 25.01 8.32
N LEU A 444 -17.78 24.93 9.01
CA LEU A 444 -17.98 24.06 10.15
C LEU A 444 -18.69 22.75 9.78
N LYS A 445 -18.93 22.51 8.49
CA LYS A 445 -19.66 21.34 7.99
C LYS A 445 -19.15 20.02 8.61
N PRO A 446 -17.84 19.73 8.70
CA PRO A 446 -17.38 18.47 9.32
C PRO A 446 -17.77 18.33 10.80
N ARG A 447 -17.73 19.42 11.57
CA ARG A 447 -18.15 19.42 12.98
C ARG A 447 -19.67 19.30 13.11
N ILE A 448 -20.42 20.03 12.29
CA ILE A 448 -21.90 19.97 12.27
C ILE A 448 -22.36 18.56 11.88
N ALA A 449 -21.78 17.98 10.82
CA ALA A 449 -22.10 16.63 10.36
C ALA A 449 -21.75 15.57 11.42
N LYS A 450 -20.64 15.73 12.16
CA LYS A 450 -20.30 14.83 13.27
C LYS A 450 -21.34 14.86 14.40
N LEU A 451 -21.97 16.00 14.64
CA LEU A 451 -22.96 16.18 15.71
C LEU A 451 -24.38 15.79 15.28
N LEU A 452 -24.79 16.16 14.07
CA LEU A 452 -26.16 16.01 13.60
C LEU A 452 -26.34 14.82 12.62
N GLY A 453 -25.24 14.27 12.10
CA GLY A 453 -25.25 13.22 11.08
C GLY A 453 -25.59 13.71 9.68
N HIS A 454 -25.80 15.02 9.50
CA HIS A 454 -26.15 15.59 8.19
C HIS A 454 -25.77 17.07 8.07
N PHE A 455 -25.67 17.55 6.82
CA PHE A 455 -25.51 18.97 6.48
C PHE A 455 -26.42 19.33 5.30
N PRO A 456 -27.21 20.42 5.39
CA PRO A 456 -28.21 20.76 4.38
C PRO A 456 -27.60 21.14 3.03
N ILE A 457 -28.35 20.90 1.95
CA ILE A 457 -28.04 21.41 0.61
C ILE A 457 -28.80 22.72 0.40
N LEU A 458 -28.09 23.77 0.00
CA LEU A 458 -28.70 25.04 -0.39
C LEU A 458 -29.19 24.97 -1.84
N VAL A 459 -30.48 25.25 -2.05
CA VAL A 459 -31.08 25.33 -3.39
C VAL A 459 -31.51 26.78 -3.63
N VAL A 460 -30.77 27.48 -4.48
CA VAL A 460 -31.12 28.83 -4.93
C VAL A 460 -32.01 28.72 -6.17
N TRP A 461 -33.29 29.05 -6.04
CA TRP A 461 -34.29 28.91 -7.10
C TRP A 461 -34.98 30.25 -7.43
N GLY A 462 -35.58 30.34 -8.62
CA GLY A 462 -36.19 31.58 -9.11
C GLY A 462 -36.15 31.69 -10.65
N THR A 463 -36.88 32.66 -11.19
CA THR A 463 -37.02 32.89 -12.65
C THR A 463 -35.69 33.24 -13.32
N GLN A 464 -35.59 33.09 -14.64
CA GLN A 464 -34.42 33.55 -15.38
C GLN A 464 -34.22 35.06 -15.19
N GLY A 465 -32.96 35.50 -15.00
CA GLY A 465 -32.64 36.91 -14.76
C GLY A 465 -32.80 37.39 -13.31
N SER A 466 -33.24 36.55 -12.38
CA SER A 466 -33.37 36.91 -10.95
C SER A 466 -32.04 37.02 -10.16
N GLY A 467 -30.88 36.91 -10.82
CA GLY A 467 -29.57 37.07 -10.16
C GLY A 467 -29.07 35.88 -9.33
N LYS A 468 -29.68 34.68 -9.46
CA LYS A 468 -29.30 33.47 -8.69
C LYS A 468 -27.83 33.07 -8.82
N SER A 469 -27.33 33.00 -10.05
CA SER A 469 -25.94 32.61 -10.30
C SER A 469 -25.02 33.77 -9.92
N THR A 470 -25.42 35.01 -10.21
CA THR A 470 -24.71 36.24 -9.86
C THR A 470 -24.45 36.36 -8.36
N ILE A 471 -25.47 36.21 -7.51
CA ILE A 471 -25.31 36.33 -6.06
C ILE A 471 -24.32 35.29 -5.51
N VAL A 472 -24.34 34.07 -6.05
CA VAL A 472 -23.40 33.02 -5.62
C VAL A 472 -21.99 33.32 -6.14
N MET A 473 -21.84 33.57 -7.44
CA MET A 473 -20.54 33.62 -8.12
C MET A 473 -19.78 34.93 -7.91
N GLU A 474 -20.48 36.06 -7.79
CA GLU A 474 -19.86 37.39 -7.66
C GLU A 474 -19.77 37.87 -6.22
N VAL A 475 -20.52 37.27 -5.29
CA VAL A 475 -20.53 37.67 -3.87
C VAL A 475 -20.04 36.53 -2.98
N PHE A 476 -20.81 35.44 -2.86
CA PHE A 476 -20.55 34.46 -1.81
C PHE A 476 -19.37 33.52 -2.09
N TRP A 477 -19.11 33.15 -3.35
CA TRP A 477 -17.93 32.37 -3.74
C TRP A 477 -16.62 33.14 -3.52
N PRO A 478 -16.51 34.42 -3.91
CA PRO A 478 -15.32 35.23 -3.61
C PRO A 478 -15.02 35.35 -2.11
N LEU A 479 -16.04 35.41 -1.24
CA LEU A 479 -15.84 35.37 0.22
C LEU A 479 -15.17 34.07 0.70
N PHE A 480 -15.27 32.99 -0.09
CA PHE A 480 -14.64 31.70 0.15
C PHE A 480 -13.35 31.51 -0.66
N GLY A 481 -12.82 32.57 -1.27
CA GLY A 481 -11.61 32.51 -2.10
C GLY A 481 -11.84 31.89 -3.48
N ILE A 482 -13.08 31.62 -3.88
CA ILE A 482 -13.38 31.05 -5.19
C ILE A 482 -13.48 32.19 -6.21
N VAL A 483 -12.52 32.25 -7.12
CA VAL A 483 -12.44 33.25 -8.19
C VAL A 483 -12.77 32.56 -9.51
N SER A 484 -14.06 32.43 -9.80
CA SER A 484 -14.55 31.82 -11.05
C SER A 484 -15.82 32.49 -11.54
N ALA A 485 -15.86 32.76 -12.83
CA ALA A 485 -17.02 33.29 -13.53
C ALA A 485 -17.92 32.19 -14.13
N GLU A 486 -17.67 30.91 -13.82
CA GLU A 486 -18.44 29.79 -14.37
C GLU A 486 -18.83 28.79 -13.28
N PRO A 487 -20.12 28.45 -13.13
CA PRO A 487 -20.55 27.40 -12.22
C PRO A 487 -20.20 26.01 -12.78
N PHE A 488 -20.33 24.97 -11.95
CA PHE A 488 -20.26 23.59 -12.44
C PHE A 488 -21.61 23.17 -13.02
N SER A 489 -21.64 22.36 -14.08
CA SER A 489 -22.91 21.95 -14.71
C SER A 489 -23.56 20.76 -13.98
N ALA A 490 -24.88 20.80 -13.81
CA ALA A 490 -25.67 19.65 -13.35
C ALA A 490 -25.61 18.45 -14.31
N THR A 491 -25.15 18.66 -15.54
CA THR A 491 -25.04 17.63 -16.57
C THR A 491 -23.64 17.05 -16.73
N GLU A 492 -22.73 17.35 -15.81
CA GLU A 492 -21.37 16.80 -15.82
C GLU A 492 -21.33 15.26 -15.91
N THR A 493 -20.17 14.81 -16.39
CA THR A 493 -19.55 13.53 -16.01
C THR A 493 -20.02 12.89 -14.71
N GLU A 494 -20.52 11.64 -14.63
CA GLU A 494 -20.63 10.96 -13.33
C GLU A 494 -19.27 10.92 -12.61
N PHE A 495 -18.20 10.65 -13.37
CA PHE A 495 -16.83 10.65 -12.89
C PHE A 495 -16.33 12.05 -12.50
N ALA A 496 -16.63 13.07 -13.32
CA ALA A 496 -16.24 14.46 -13.05
C ALA A 496 -16.95 15.02 -11.81
N LEU A 497 -18.25 14.77 -11.70
CA LEU A 497 -19.08 15.18 -10.57
C LEU A 497 -18.65 14.50 -9.28
N LEU A 498 -18.37 13.18 -9.30
CA LEU A 498 -17.87 12.47 -8.13
C LEU A 498 -16.52 13.04 -7.65
N LYS A 499 -15.59 13.32 -8.57
CA LYS A 499 -14.30 13.97 -8.24
C LYS A 499 -14.50 15.36 -7.64
N LEU A 500 -15.33 16.18 -8.27
CA LEU A 500 -15.63 17.53 -7.80
C LEU A 500 -16.18 17.52 -6.37
N LEU A 501 -17.21 16.73 -6.13
CA LEU A 501 -17.89 16.67 -4.83
C LEU A 501 -17.03 16.05 -3.73
N SER A 502 -16.08 15.17 -4.08
CA SER A 502 -15.14 14.57 -3.14
C SER A 502 -13.92 15.46 -2.85
N SER A 503 -13.68 16.50 -3.67
CA SER A 503 -12.48 17.35 -3.56
C SER A 503 -12.51 18.36 -2.41
N THR A 504 -13.63 18.44 -1.69
CA THR A 504 -13.80 19.35 -0.57
C THR A 504 -14.74 18.78 0.48
N ASN A 505 -14.53 19.15 1.74
CA ASN A 505 -15.44 18.84 2.83
C ASN A 505 -16.15 20.08 3.39
N SER A 506 -15.75 21.30 3.00
CA SER A 506 -16.22 22.56 3.59
C SER A 506 -16.23 23.76 2.62
N VAL A 507 -15.52 23.69 1.50
CA VAL A 507 -15.52 24.73 0.45
C VAL A 507 -16.79 24.57 -0.41
N PRO A 508 -17.60 25.63 -0.59
CA PRO A 508 -18.86 25.54 -1.35
C PRO A 508 -18.68 25.16 -2.83
N VAL A 509 -19.40 24.14 -3.27
CA VAL A 509 -19.55 23.79 -4.70
C VAL A 509 -20.91 24.26 -5.20
N PHE A 510 -20.91 25.05 -6.27
CA PHE A 510 -22.13 25.53 -6.93
C PHE A 510 -22.36 24.78 -8.24
N ILE A 511 -23.51 24.10 -8.32
CA ILE A 511 -23.98 23.39 -9.50
C ILE A 511 -25.14 24.19 -10.09
N ASP A 512 -24.98 24.64 -11.33
CA ASP A 512 -26.00 25.37 -12.08
C ASP A 512 -26.60 24.51 -13.22
N GLU A 513 -27.57 25.07 -13.94
CA GLU A 513 -28.32 24.42 -15.02
C GLU A 513 -29.12 23.18 -14.60
N TYR A 514 -29.51 23.11 -13.33
CA TYR A 514 -30.44 22.08 -12.87
C TYR A 514 -31.84 22.31 -13.46
N LYS A 515 -32.10 21.68 -14.62
CA LYS A 515 -33.38 21.70 -15.34
C LYS A 515 -33.92 20.26 -15.46
N PRO A 516 -34.64 19.74 -14.44
CA PRO A 516 -35.00 18.32 -14.35
C PRO A 516 -35.80 17.75 -15.53
N HIS A 517 -36.49 18.63 -16.25
CA HIS A 517 -37.29 18.30 -17.43
C HIS A 517 -36.43 18.19 -18.70
N ASP A 518 -35.33 18.93 -18.78
CA ASP A 518 -34.44 18.96 -19.95
C ASP A 518 -33.21 18.04 -19.77
N MET A 519 -32.96 17.58 -18.54
CA MET A 519 -31.83 16.71 -18.23
C MET A 519 -32.11 15.24 -18.63
N PRO A 520 -31.11 14.53 -19.19
CA PRO A 520 -31.20 13.09 -19.39
C PRO A 520 -31.51 12.36 -18.07
N ARG A 521 -32.48 11.43 -18.10
CA ARG A 521 -32.97 10.71 -16.90
C ARG A 521 -31.84 10.07 -16.09
N HIS A 522 -30.84 9.48 -16.74
CA HIS A 522 -29.71 8.86 -16.07
C HIS A 522 -28.88 9.90 -15.29
N ARG A 523 -28.50 11.03 -15.91
CA ARG A 523 -27.72 12.10 -15.25
C ARG A 523 -28.47 12.71 -14.06
N ARG A 524 -29.77 12.95 -14.22
CA ARG A 524 -30.63 13.44 -13.14
C ARG A 524 -30.67 12.48 -11.96
N ASN A 525 -30.86 11.19 -12.22
CA ASN A 525 -30.90 10.17 -11.17
C ASN A 525 -29.55 10.06 -10.44
N THR A 526 -28.43 10.16 -11.16
CA THR A 526 -27.07 10.19 -10.60
C THR A 526 -26.88 11.40 -9.69
N LEU A 527 -27.22 12.61 -10.15
CA LEU A 527 -27.14 13.82 -9.33
C LEU A 527 -27.99 13.71 -8.06
N HIS A 528 -29.24 13.22 -8.17
CA HIS A 528 -30.12 13.01 -7.01
C HIS A 528 -29.56 11.97 -6.03
N ARG A 529 -28.92 10.91 -6.53
CA ARG A 529 -28.24 9.92 -5.69
C ARG A 529 -27.12 10.59 -4.89
N TYR A 530 -26.27 11.38 -5.55
CA TYR A 530 -25.18 12.09 -4.88
C TYR A 530 -25.67 13.15 -3.90
N MET A 531 -26.72 13.91 -4.22
CA MET A 531 -27.31 14.87 -3.29
C MET A 531 -27.78 14.20 -1.99
N ARG A 532 -28.43 13.03 -2.07
CA ARG A 532 -28.85 12.27 -0.88
C ARG A 532 -27.65 11.82 -0.04
N ARG A 533 -26.61 11.28 -0.69
CA ARG A 533 -25.38 10.83 -0.01
C ARG A 533 -24.61 11.99 0.62
N LEU A 534 -24.53 13.14 -0.06
CA LEU A 534 -23.89 14.34 0.47
C LEU A 534 -24.59 14.89 1.70
N TYR A 535 -25.91 14.75 1.78
CA TYR A 535 -26.68 15.19 2.93
C TYR A 535 -26.27 14.45 4.21
N THR A 536 -26.10 13.12 4.14
CA THR A 536 -25.69 12.27 5.27
C THR A 536 -24.18 12.06 5.40
N GLY A 537 -23.39 12.49 4.42
CA GLY A 537 -21.94 12.25 4.40
C GLY A 537 -21.55 10.79 4.10
N GLU A 538 -22.38 10.08 3.33
CA GLU A 538 -22.13 8.69 2.93
C GLU A 538 -20.96 8.56 1.95
N VAL A 539 -20.20 7.46 2.07
CA VAL A 539 -19.12 7.09 1.14
C VAL A 539 -19.73 6.45 -0.12
N GLU A 540 -19.32 6.91 -1.30
CA GLU A 540 -19.64 6.30 -2.60
C GLU A 540 -18.42 5.55 -3.11
N GLU A 541 -18.53 4.22 -3.20
CA GLU A 541 -17.47 3.38 -3.77
C GLU A 541 -17.61 3.33 -5.30
N ARG A 542 -16.46 3.45 -5.98
CA ARG A 542 -16.41 3.20 -7.42
C ARG A 542 -16.50 1.69 -7.62
N GLY A 543 -17.52 1.25 -8.35
CA GLY A 543 -17.68 -0.15 -8.75
C GLY A 543 -16.55 -0.67 -9.63
#